data_AF-A0A934HZ88-F1
#
_entry.id   AF-A0A934HZ88-F1
#
_cell.length_a   1.000
_cell.length_b   1.000
_cell.length_c   1.000
_cell.angle_alpha   90.00
_cell.angle_beta   90.00
_cell.angle_gamma   90.00
#
_symmetry.space_group_name_H-M   'P 1'
#
loop_
_entity.id
_entity.type
_entity.pdbx_description
1 polymer ?
#
loop_
_entity_poly.entity_id
_entity_poly.type
_entity_poly.pdbx_seq_one_letter_code
_entity_poly.pdbx_strand_id
1 'polypeptide(L)'
;MNRAPNWTYEEIAVVAALLYRSNWKYLDPKSDEVCYLSRVLNNASIHPLEVRGDKFRNPSGVARKMVNLYACYPEYTGAPSHGGKTDRIVVEELLEDPESFLEKADEILNSLIN
;
A
#
# COMPACT_ATOMS: atom_id res chain seq x y z
N MET A 1 10.63 20.14 8.29
CA MET A 1 10.05 19.23 7.27
C MET A 1 8.78 18.64 7.86
N ASN A 2 7.63 18.89 7.24
CA ASN A 2 6.36 18.29 7.69
C ASN A 2 6.37 16.80 7.38
N ARG A 3 6.00 15.96 8.35
CA ARG A 3 5.81 14.52 8.15
C ARG A 3 4.55 14.33 7.31
N ALA A 4 4.64 13.53 6.25
CA ALA A 4 3.48 13.13 5.48
C ALA A 4 2.41 12.48 6.39
N PRO A 5 1.11 12.61 6.08
CA PRO A 5 0.05 11.99 6.87
C PRO A 5 0.21 10.47 6.94
N ASN A 6 -0.43 9.88 7.96
CA ASN A 6 -0.49 8.43 8.11
C ASN A 6 -1.14 7.79 6.88
N TRP A 7 -0.76 6.54 6.59
CA TRP A 7 -1.43 5.74 5.55
C TRP A 7 -2.86 5.41 6.00
N THR A 8 -3.85 5.64 5.13
CA THR A 8 -5.24 5.22 5.37
C THR A 8 -5.40 3.73 5.07
N TYR A 9 -6.54 3.16 5.44
CA TYR A 9 -6.85 1.77 5.12
C TYR A 9 -6.88 1.57 3.59
N GLU A 10 -7.53 2.47 2.86
CA GLU A 10 -7.70 2.41 1.40
C GLU A 10 -6.35 2.40 0.68
N GLU A 11 -5.43 3.28 1.10
CA GLU A 11 -4.09 3.33 0.53
C GLU A 11 -3.29 2.06 0.83
N ILE A 12 -3.47 1.46 2.01
CA ILE A 12 -2.81 0.21 2.38
C ILE A 12 -3.42 -0.95 1.59
N ALA A 13 -4.74 -0.97 1.39
CA ALA A 13 -5.45 -2.03 0.69
C ALA A 13 -4.99 -2.18 -0.77
N VAL A 14 -4.83 -1.07 -1.49
CA VAL A 14 -4.33 -1.10 -2.88
C VAL A 14 -2.85 -1.52 -2.96
N VAL A 15 -2.04 -1.21 -1.95
CA VAL A 15 -0.65 -1.70 -1.88
C VAL A 15 -0.61 -3.20 -1.54
N ALA A 16 -1.50 -3.67 -0.67
CA ALA A 16 -1.63 -5.09 -0.33
C ALA A 16 -2.09 -5.92 -1.53
N ALA A 17 -3.06 -5.43 -2.30
CA ALA A 17 -3.49 -6.07 -3.54
C ALA A 17 -2.34 -6.17 -4.56
N LEU A 18 -1.53 -5.12 -4.71
CA LEU A 18 -0.34 -5.17 -5.57
C LEU A 18 0.69 -6.22 -5.09
N LEU A 19 0.93 -6.28 -3.77
CA LEU A 19 1.84 -7.27 -3.18
C LEU A 19 1.33 -8.70 -3.40
N TYR A 20 0.03 -8.94 -3.21
CA TYR A 20 -0.61 -10.23 -3.44
C TYR A 20 -0.49 -10.66 -4.91
N ARG A 21 -0.83 -9.78 -5.85
CA ARG A 21 -0.70 -10.00 -7.31
C ARG A 21 0.75 -10.27 -7.74
N SER A 22 1.71 -9.76 -6.97
CA SER A 22 3.14 -10.00 -7.16
C SER A 22 3.63 -11.31 -6.50
N ASN A 23 2.72 -12.20 -6.09
CA ASN A 23 3.01 -13.43 -5.36
C ASN A 23 3.83 -13.17 -4.08
N TRP A 24 3.41 -12.18 -3.29
CA TRP A 24 4.08 -11.75 -2.05
C TRP A 24 5.53 -11.27 -2.24
N LYS A 25 5.92 -10.92 -3.47
CA LYS A 25 7.21 -10.27 -3.74
C LYS A 25 7.01 -8.76 -3.75
N TYR A 26 7.70 -8.06 -2.85
CA TYR A 26 7.78 -6.60 -2.94
C TYR A 26 8.60 -6.20 -4.16
N LEU A 27 8.18 -5.14 -4.83
CA LEU A 27 8.75 -4.69 -6.10
C LEU A 27 9.78 -3.57 -5.89
N ASP A 28 10.66 -3.39 -6.88
CA ASP A 28 11.60 -2.26 -6.89
C ASP A 28 10.83 -0.93 -6.98
N PRO A 29 11.24 0.14 -6.25
CA PRO A 29 10.64 1.46 -6.37
C PRO A 29 10.53 2.01 -7.80
N LYS A 30 11.33 1.52 -8.74
CA LYS A 30 11.34 1.92 -10.15
C LYS A 30 10.50 1.02 -11.05
N SER A 31 9.87 -0.03 -10.53
CA SER A 31 8.98 -0.88 -11.35
C SER A 31 7.80 -0.06 -11.86
N ASP A 32 7.27 -0.44 -13.02
CA ASP A 32 6.16 0.28 -13.65
C ASP A 32 4.91 0.26 -12.76
N GLU A 33 4.65 -0.86 -12.07
CA GLU A 33 3.53 -1.04 -11.15
C GLU A 33 3.65 -0.14 -9.91
N VAL A 34 4.83 -0.07 -9.31
CA VAL A 34 5.07 0.81 -8.15
C VAL A 34 4.99 2.28 -8.54
N CYS A 35 5.56 2.64 -9.69
CA CYS A 35 5.49 4.00 -10.21
C CYS A 35 4.05 4.39 -10.56
N TYR A 36 3.28 3.47 -11.13
CA TYR A 36 1.86 3.68 -11.43
C TYR A 36 1.06 3.92 -10.15
N LEU A 37 1.16 3.01 -9.17
CA LEU A 37 0.42 3.13 -7.92
C LEU A 37 0.81 4.40 -7.16
N SER A 38 2.10 4.77 -7.17
CA SER A 38 2.56 6.03 -6.59
C SER A 38 1.88 7.24 -7.23
N ARG A 39 1.76 7.29 -8.57
CA ARG A 39 1.06 8.39 -9.25
C ARG A 39 -0.42 8.45 -8.87
N VAL A 40 -1.11 7.30 -8.82
CA VAL A 40 -2.53 7.24 -8.42
C VAL A 40 -2.72 7.77 -7.00
N LEU A 41 -1.95 7.23 -6.03
CA LEU A 41 -2.03 7.64 -4.63
C LEU A 41 -1.63 9.11 -4.42
N ASN A 42 -0.67 9.62 -5.19
CA ASN A 42 -0.24 11.01 -5.07
C ASN A 42 -1.28 12.00 -5.64
N ASN A 43 -2.08 11.58 -6.63
CA ASN A 43 -3.14 12.41 -7.21
C ASN A 43 -4.48 12.30 -6.46
N ALA A 44 -4.73 11.18 -5.79
CA ALA A 44 -5.95 10.93 -5.03
C ALA A 44 -6.29 12.04 -4.02
N SER A 45 -7.53 12.48 -3.92
CA SER A 45 -8.00 13.54 -3.00
C SER A 45 -8.25 13.06 -1.55
N ILE A 46 -7.44 12.10 -1.06
CA ILE A 46 -7.59 11.51 0.29
C ILE A 46 -7.10 12.46 1.39
N HIS A 47 -5.99 13.16 1.12
CA HIS A 47 -5.36 14.08 2.07
C HIS A 47 -5.29 15.49 1.47
N PRO A 48 -5.47 16.56 2.26
CA PRO A 48 -5.29 17.94 1.77
C PRO A 48 -3.90 18.15 1.15
N LEU A 49 -3.78 18.99 0.12
CA LEU A 49 -2.50 19.22 -0.57
C LEU A 49 -1.42 19.79 0.38
N GLU A 50 -1.83 20.59 1.36
CA GLU A 50 -0.98 21.30 2.31
C GLU A 50 -0.20 20.36 3.24
N VAL A 51 -0.68 19.12 3.40
CA VAL A 51 -0.04 18.09 4.23
C VAL A 51 0.80 17.09 3.41
N ARG A 52 0.76 17.17 2.08
CA ARG A 52 1.54 16.29 1.18
C ARG A 52 2.97 16.83 1.05
N GLY A 53 3.86 16.40 1.94
CA GLY A 53 5.30 16.68 1.79
C GLY A 53 5.97 15.88 0.66
N ASP A 54 7.24 16.13 0.37
CA ASP A 54 8.02 15.52 -0.74
C ASP A 54 8.08 13.98 -0.74
N LYS A 55 7.79 13.36 0.41
CA LYS A 55 7.76 11.90 0.59
C LYS A 55 6.36 11.30 0.53
N PHE A 56 5.34 12.11 0.28
CA PHE A 56 3.95 11.67 0.25
C PHE A 56 3.73 10.68 -0.89
N ARG A 57 3.45 9.42 -0.52
CA ARG A 57 3.10 8.32 -1.44
C ARG A 57 4.02 8.19 -2.66
N ASN A 58 5.29 8.58 -2.50
CA ASN A 58 6.28 8.45 -3.57
C ASN A 58 6.63 6.96 -3.81
N PRO A 59 7.32 6.61 -4.91
CA PRO A 59 7.55 5.20 -5.25
C PRO A 59 8.34 4.44 -4.18
N SER A 60 9.32 5.09 -3.54
CA SER A 60 10.06 4.50 -2.42
C SER A 60 9.17 4.24 -1.19
N GLY A 61 8.19 5.10 -0.93
CA GLY A 61 7.21 4.94 0.13
C GLY A 61 6.26 3.77 -0.14
N VAL A 62 5.81 3.60 -1.38
CA VAL A 62 4.99 2.46 -1.81
C VAL A 62 5.76 1.15 -1.66
N ALA A 63 6.98 1.05 -2.20
CA ALA A 63 7.81 -0.15 -2.06
C ALA A 63 8.12 -0.47 -0.58
N ARG A 64 8.41 0.55 0.24
CA ARG A 64 8.59 0.37 1.68
C ARG A 64 7.31 -0.15 2.35
N LYS A 65 6.14 0.32 1.92
CA LYS A 65 4.86 -0.14 2.44
C LYS A 65 4.60 -1.60 2.06
N MET A 66 4.97 -2.05 0.85
CA MET A 66 4.94 -3.47 0.48
C MET A 66 5.81 -4.33 1.43
N VAL A 67 7.03 -3.88 1.76
CA VAL A 67 7.91 -4.57 2.72
C VAL A 67 7.24 -4.67 4.09
N ASN A 68 6.60 -3.59 4.55
CA ASN A 68 5.91 -3.59 5.84
C ASN A 68 4.75 -4.59 5.86
N LEU A 69 3.95 -4.65 4.79
CA LEU A 69 2.84 -5.60 4.64
C LEU A 69 3.34 -7.03 4.53
N TYR A 70 4.40 -7.29 3.76
CA TYR A 70 5.00 -8.62 3.68
C TYR A 70 5.48 -9.11 5.05
N ALA A 71 5.98 -8.22 5.91
CA ALA A 71 6.36 -8.60 7.27
C ALA A 71 5.17 -8.96 8.19
N CYS A 72 3.93 -8.70 7.78
CA CYS A 72 2.73 -9.17 8.44
C CYS A 72 2.22 -10.52 7.88
N TYR A 73 2.83 -11.04 6.80
CA TYR A 73 2.47 -12.32 6.20
C TYR A 73 2.89 -13.49 7.11
N PRO A 74 2.04 -14.52 7.34
CA PRO A 74 2.35 -15.61 8.28
C PRO A 74 3.64 -16.37 8.02
N GLU A 75 4.05 -16.53 6.75
CA GLU A 75 5.29 -17.23 6.40
C GLU A 75 6.54 -16.33 6.42
N TYR A 76 6.39 -15.06 6.80
CA TYR A 76 7.51 -14.14 6.91
C TYR A 76 8.46 -14.54 8.05
N THR A 77 9.70 -14.87 7.69
CA THR A 77 10.76 -15.30 8.63
C THR A 77 11.86 -14.26 8.83
N GLY A 78 11.71 -13.07 8.23
CA GLY A 78 12.70 -12.00 8.30
C GLY A 78 12.63 -11.15 9.57
N ALA A 79 13.43 -10.08 9.59
CA ALA A 79 13.43 -9.14 10.71
C ALA A 79 12.10 -8.37 10.80
N PRO A 80 11.56 -8.13 12.01
CA PRO A 80 10.34 -7.34 12.17
C PRO A 80 10.44 -5.99 11.45
N SER A 81 9.38 -5.64 10.70
CA SER A 81 9.26 -4.31 10.10
C SER A 81 8.53 -3.35 11.05
N HIS A 82 8.48 -2.07 10.67
CA HIS A 82 7.65 -1.08 11.35
C HIS A 82 6.19 -1.11 10.85
N GLY A 83 5.68 -2.29 10.50
CA GLY A 83 4.29 -2.51 10.11
C GLY A 83 3.33 -2.10 11.23
N GLY A 84 2.33 -1.28 10.90
CA GLY A 84 1.35 -0.79 11.86
C GLY A 84 0.21 -1.77 12.11
N LYS A 85 -0.66 -1.48 13.08
CA LYS A 85 -1.89 -2.26 13.34
C LYS A 85 -2.76 -2.42 12.08
N THR A 86 -2.91 -1.36 11.29
CA THR A 86 -3.70 -1.38 10.05
C THR A 86 -3.06 -2.27 8.97
N ASP A 87 -1.72 -2.33 8.92
CA ASP A 87 -1.03 -3.20 7.96
C ASP A 87 -1.36 -4.68 8.26
N ARG A 88 -1.42 -5.07 9.54
CA ARG A 88 -1.83 -6.41 9.96
C ARG A 88 -3.28 -6.71 9.62
N ILE A 89 -4.21 -5.80 9.95
CA ILE A 89 -5.65 -5.98 9.64
C ILE A 89 -5.85 -6.21 8.15
N VAL A 90 -5.22 -5.38 7.30
CA VAL A 90 -5.33 -5.52 5.85
C VAL A 90 -4.80 -6.86 5.35
N VAL A 91 -3.67 -7.33 5.88
CA VAL A 91 -3.12 -8.64 5.51
C VAL A 91 -3.99 -9.79 6.00
N GLU A 92 -4.55 -9.69 7.21
CA GLU A 92 -5.49 -10.69 7.75
C GLU A 92 -6.74 -10.78 6.88
N GLU A 93 -7.39 -9.66 6.55
CA GLU A 93 -8.57 -9.61 5.68
C GLU A 93 -8.27 -10.16 4.28
N LEU A 94 -7.12 -9.80 3.69
CA LEU A 94 -6.69 -10.31 2.39
C LEU A 94 -6.48 -11.83 2.41
N LEU A 95 -5.98 -12.39 3.51
CA LEU A 95 -5.73 -13.84 3.62
C LEU A 95 -7.00 -14.63 3.95
N GLU A 96 -8.00 -14.00 4.59
CA GLU A 96 -9.28 -14.61 4.91
C GLU A 96 -10.13 -14.85 3.66
N ASP A 97 -10.24 -13.84 2.79
CA ASP A 97 -10.96 -13.93 1.52
C ASP A 97 -10.26 -13.08 0.43
N PRO A 98 -9.26 -13.67 -0.28
CA PRO A 98 -8.50 -12.94 -1.28
C PRO A 98 -9.35 -12.43 -2.45
N GLU A 99 -10.39 -13.17 -2.86
CA GLU A 99 -11.22 -12.77 -4.00
C GLU A 99 -12.03 -11.51 -3.69
N SER A 100 -12.76 -11.54 -2.57
CA SER A 100 -13.55 -10.40 -2.09
C SER A 100 -12.67 -9.19 -1.77
N PHE A 101 -11.49 -9.43 -1.18
CA PHE A 101 -10.54 -8.35 -0.89
C PHE A 101 -10.03 -7.68 -2.18
N LEU A 102 -9.69 -8.46 -3.20
CA LEU A 102 -9.19 -7.93 -4.47
C LEU A 102 -10.25 -7.13 -5.22
N GLU A 103 -11.51 -7.57 -5.20
CA GLU A 103 -12.64 -6.81 -5.77
C GLU A 103 -12.76 -5.44 -5.09
N LYS A 104 -12.81 -5.43 -3.75
CA LYS A 104 -12.83 -4.19 -2.96
C LYS A 104 -11.62 -3.28 -3.25
N ALA A 105 -10.42 -3.86 -3.36
CA ALA A 105 -9.21 -3.09 -3.63
C ALA A 105 -9.22 -2.48 -5.04
N ASP A 106 -9.80 -3.16 -6.03
CA ASP A 106 -9.98 -2.62 -7.38
C ASP A 106 -11.03 -1.51 -7.42
N GLU A 107 -12.14 -1.65 -6.70
CA GLU A 107 -13.12 -0.57 -6.52
C GLU A 107 -12.48 0.68 -5.92
N ILE A 108 -11.69 0.49 -4.85
CA ILE A 108 -10.93 1.57 -4.23
C ILE A 108 -9.99 2.19 -5.27
N LEU A 109 -9.16 1.39 -5.94
CA LEU A 109 -8.19 1.91 -6.92
C LEU A 109 -8.87 2.71 -8.03
N ASN A 110 -9.98 2.20 -8.57
CA ASN A 110 -10.77 2.89 -9.60
C ASN A 110 -11.35 4.21 -9.08
N SER A 111 -11.80 4.28 -7.83
CA SER A 111 -12.29 5.52 -7.23
C SER A 111 -11.19 6.60 -7.08
N LEU A 112 -9.91 6.20 -7.02
CA LEU A 112 -8.78 7.13 -6.89
C LEU A 112 -8.31 7.71 -8.23
N ILE A 113 -8.73 7.12 -9.35
CA ILE A 113 -8.33 7.53 -10.71
C ILE A 113 -9.30 8.58 -11.29
N ASN A 114 -10.53 8.67 -10.75
CA ASN A 114 -11.60 9.55 -11.23
C ASN A 114 -11.54 10.97 -10.67
#